data_AF-A0A1M5CIW1-F1
#
_entry.id   AF-A0A1M5CIW1-F1
#
_cell.length_a   1.000
_cell.length_b   1.000
_cell.length_c   1.000
_cell.angle_alpha   90.00
_cell.angle_beta   90.00
_cell.angle_gamma   90.00
#
_symmetry.space_group_name_H-M   'P 1'
#
loop_
_entity.id
_entity.type
_entity.pdbx_description
1 polymer ?
#
loop_
_entity_poly.entity_id
_entity_poly.type
_entity_poly.pdbx_seq_one_letter_code
_entity_poly.pdbx_strand_id
1 'polypeptide(L)'
;MKKILYSFLILSSVALSAQKNPSVKFAVANDIVGTTDMFSARKSIVQSSNVYKNAAGLPQSLKKYGFLAEKGLTEVKFKNGLGGLDRISLAQLNEQYGLPENTAVVIEGYEFPDTSVKIYGDIIGSTEVKDYNGKKTLFLKVANYK
;
A
#
# COMPACT_ATOMS: atom_id res chain seq x y z
N MET A 1 -35.04 -22.94 -39.74
CA MET A 1 -33.64 -22.97 -39.26
C MET A 1 -33.32 -21.63 -38.61
N LYS A 2 -33.27 -21.56 -37.27
CA LYS A 2 -32.95 -20.32 -36.54
C LYS A 2 -31.46 -20.34 -36.19
N LYS A 3 -30.70 -19.38 -36.72
CA LYS A 3 -29.28 -19.21 -36.46
C LYS A 3 -29.12 -18.66 -35.05
N ILE A 4 -28.56 -19.47 -34.15
CA ILE A 4 -28.21 -19.04 -32.80
C ILE A 4 -26.89 -18.28 -32.94
N LEU A 5 -26.94 -16.97 -32.69
CA LEU A 5 -25.74 -16.15 -32.57
C LEU A 5 -24.98 -16.61 -31.32
N TYR A 6 -23.96 -17.45 -31.53
CA TYR A 6 -22.91 -17.69 -30.55
C TYR A 6 -22.06 -16.42 -30.45
N SER A 7 -22.58 -15.42 -29.73
CA SER A 7 -21.77 -14.28 -29.31
C SER A 7 -20.76 -14.79 -28.30
N PHE A 8 -19.55 -14.90 -28.82
CA PHE A 8 -18.29 -15.21 -28.16
C PHE A 8 -18.11 -14.26 -26.95
N LEU A 9 -18.44 -14.75 -25.76
CA LEU A 9 -18.21 -14.05 -24.49
C LEU A 9 -16.73 -14.22 -24.14
N ILE A 10 -15.85 -13.48 -24.82
CA ILE A 10 -14.42 -13.48 -24.48
C ILE A 10 -14.26 -12.73 -23.16
N LEU A 11 -13.99 -13.52 -22.13
CA LEU A 11 -13.39 -13.19 -20.84
C LEU A 11 -12.97 -11.72 -20.66
N SER A 12 -13.84 -10.90 -20.08
CA SER A 12 -13.46 -9.68 -19.38
C SER A 12 -12.90 -10.02 -17.98
N SER A 13 -11.96 -10.97 -17.88
CA SER A 13 -11.42 -11.45 -16.59
C SER A 13 -10.11 -10.76 -16.19
N VAL A 14 -9.90 -9.49 -16.55
CA VAL A 14 -8.66 -8.76 -16.23
C VAL A 14 -8.83 -7.69 -15.13
N ALA A 15 -10.05 -7.41 -14.64
CA ALA A 15 -10.29 -6.21 -13.83
C ALA A 15 -10.44 -6.39 -12.31
N LEU A 16 -10.23 -7.59 -11.72
CA LEU A 16 -10.47 -7.79 -10.27
C LEU A 16 -9.21 -7.77 -9.39
N SER A 17 -8.02 -7.79 -9.97
CA SER A 17 -6.79 -8.09 -9.23
C SER A 17 -6.21 -6.92 -8.42
N ALA A 18 -6.70 -5.69 -8.63
CA ALA A 18 -6.14 -4.47 -8.03
C ALA A 18 -7.21 -3.49 -7.50
N GLN A 19 -8.40 -3.97 -7.15
CA GLN A 19 -9.40 -3.10 -6.53
C GLN A 19 -8.86 -2.54 -5.21
N LYS A 20 -8.68 -1.21 -5.16
CA LYS A 20 -8.27 -0.48 -3.95
C LYS A 20 -9.20 -0.85 -2.81
N ASN A 21 -8.63 -1.28 -1.70
CA ASN A 21 -9.39 -1.55 -0.48
C ASN A 21 -9.72 -0.22 0.21
N PRO A 22 -10.98 0.25 0.16
CA PRO A 22 -11.33 1.57 0.67
C PRO A 22 -11.29 1.64 2.20
N SER A 23 -11.24 0.50 2.89
CA SER A 23 -11.21 0.42 4.35
C SER A 23 -9.82 0.75 4.93
N VAL A 24 -8.77 0.65 4.12
CA VAL A 24 -7.38 0.86 4.58
C VAL A 24 -7.03 2.35 4.47
N LYS A 25 -6.68 2.94 5.60
CA LYS A 25 -6.21 4.32 5.69
C LYS A 25 -4.70 4.33 5.91
N PHE A 26 -3.98 4.85 4.93
CA PHE A 26 -2.53 4.96 5.03
C PHE A 26 -2.11 6.10 5.97
N ALA A 27 -0.93 5.92 6.53
CA ALA A 27 -0.27 6.91 7.37
C ALA A 27 1.23 6.94 7.08
N VAL A 28 1.89 8.05 7.40
CA VAL A 28 3.33 8.23 7.20
C VAL A 28 3.96 8.73 8.49
N ALA A 29 5.05 8.09 8.92
CA ALA A 29 5.89 8.57 10.00
C ALA A 29 7.35 8.44 9.59
N ASN A 30 8.13 9.52 9.73
CA ASN A 30 9.55 9.55 9.37
C ASN A 30 9.84 9.10 7.93
N ASP A 31 9.04 9.54 6.95
CA ASP A 31 9.13 9.13 5.54
C ASP A 31 8.90 7.63 5.28
N ILE A 32 8.20 6.95 6.18
CA ILE A 32 7.89 5.52 6.08
C ILE A 32 6.40 5.31 6.15
N VAL A 33 5.89 4.52 5.21
CA VAL A 33 4.47 4.25 5.07
C VAL A 33 4.04 3.17 6.08
N GLY A 34 2.96 3.46 6.78
CA GLY A 34 2.22 2.54 7.63
C GLY A 34 0.72 2.68 7.40
N THR A 35 -0.08 2.21 8.34
CA THR A 35 -1.53 2.42 8.36
C THR A 35 -1.97 3.11 9.65
N THR A 36 -3.13 3.76 9.63
CA THR A 36 -3.71 4.34 10.85
C THR A 36 -3.94 3.30 11.93
N ASP A 37 -4.31 2.08 11.52
CA ASP A 37 -4.66 1.00 12.44
C ASP A 37 -3.40 0.45 13.12
N MET A 38 -2.30 0.31 12.38
CA MET A 38 -0.99 -0.01 12.96
C MET A 38 -0.58 1.00 14.02
N PHE A 39 -0.66 2.29 13.73
CA PHE A 39 -0.29 3.33 14.70
C PHE A 39 -1.27 3.42 15.87
N SER A 40 -2.54 3.08 15.67
CA SER A 40 -3.53 2.99 16.74
C SER A 40 -3.22 1.83 17.68
N ALA A 41 -2.83 0.66 17.14
CA ALA A 41 -2.36 -0.48 17.93
C ALA A 41 -1.05 -0.17 18.68
N ARG A 42 -0.24 0.77 18.15
CA ARG A 42 1.03 1.22 18.74
C ARG A 42 0.93 2.62 19.37
N LYS A 43 -0.23 2.98 19.95
CA LYS A 43 -0.46 4.32 20.51
C LYS A 43 0.57 4.76 21.56
N SER A 44 1.23 3.82 22.24
CA SER A 44 2.27 4.11 23.23
C SER A 44 3.47 4.88 22.66
N ILE A 45 3.81 4.67 21.38
CA ILE A 45 4.93 5.35 20.70
C ILE A 45 4.51 6.63 19.96
N VAL A 46 3.21 6.83 19.74
CA VAL A 46 2.67 7.98 19.01
C VAL A 46 2.65 9.22 19.92
N GLN A 47 3.23 10.31 19.45
CA GLN A 47 3.16 11.63 20.08
C GLN A 47 1.97 12.43 19.56
N SER A 48 1.81 12.48 18.24
CA SER A 48 0.69 13.18 17.61
C SER A 48 0.39 12.60 16.22
N SER A 49 -0.83 12.85 15.75
CA SER A 49 -1.29 12.49 14.41
C SER A 49 -2.00 13.67 13.77
N ASN A 50 -1.73 13.95 12.51
CA ASN A 50 -2.40 14.98 11.73
C ASN A 50 -3.00 14.37 10.46
N VAL A 51 -4.28 14.62 10.20
CA VAL A 51 -5.00 14.04 9.07
C VAL A 51 -5.17 15.08 7.97
N TYR A 52 -4.59 14.81 6.81
CA TYR A 52 -4.78 15.60 5.60
C TYR A 52 -5.91 14.98 4.78
N LYS A 53 -6.95 15.76 4.47
CA LYS A 53 -8.18 15.23 3.84
C LYS A 53 -7.99 14.76 2.40
N ASN A 54 -7.02 15.31 1.68
CA ASN A 54 -6.75 14.99 0.28
C ASN A 54 -5.30 15.39 -0.09
N ALA A 55 -4.87 15.01 -1.29
CA ALA A 55 -3.53 15.26 -1.79
C ALA A 55 -3.18 16.77 -1.90
N ALA A 56 -4.15 17.64 -2.17
CA ALA A 56 -3.93 19.08 -2.32
C ALA A 56 -3.53 19.77 -1.01
N GLY A 57 -3.97 19.22 0.12
CA GLY A 57 -3.62 19.72 1.46
C GLY A 57 -2.29 19.22 2.02
N LEU A 58 -1.53 18.40 1.27
CA LEU A 58 -0.31 17.79 1.79
C LEU A 58 0.86 18.80 1.87
N PRO A 59 1.62 18.81 2.97
CA PRO A 59 2.87 19.55 3.05
C PRO A 59 3.89 18.98 2.06
N GLN A 60 4.91 19.78 1.73
CA GLN A 60 5.90 19.42 0.71
C GLN A 60 6.58 18.07 0.95
N SER A 61 6.87 17.72 2.21
CA SER A 61 7.47 16.43 2.60
C SER A 61 6.60 15.22 2.26
N LEU A 62 5.27 15.40 2.21
CA LEU A 62 4.32 14.31 2.01
C LEU A 62 3.77 14.22 0.59
N LYS A 63 4.07 15.19 -0.30
CA LYS A 63 3.53 15.22 -1.67
C LYS A 63 3.83 13.95 -2.47
N LYS A 64 5.00 13.31 -2.24
CA LYS A 64 5.35 12.03 -2.86
C LYS A 64 4.37 10.89 -2.53
N TYR A 65 3.63 10.99 -1.43
CA TYR A 65 2.59 10.04 -1.01
C TYR A 65 1.17 10.47 -1.40
N GLY A 66 1.02 11.50 -2.24
CA GLY A 66 -0.28 12.04 -2.65
C GLY A 66 -1.22 10.99 -3.26
N PHE A 67 -0.67 9.97 -3.92
CA PHE A 67 -1.42 8.85 -4.48
C PHE A 67 -2.15 8.00 -3.43
N LEU A 68 -1.74 8.04 -2.16
CA LEU A 68 -2.39 7.38 -1.03
C LEU A 68 -3.48 8.23 -0.36
N ALA A 69 -3.55 9.53 -0.69
CA ALA A 69 -4.41 10.50 0.01
C ALA A 69 -5.84 10.57 -0.54
N GLU A 70 -6.29 9.60 -1.35
CA GLU A 70 -7.66 9.55 -1.90
C GLU A 70 -8.74 9.53 -0.81
N LYS A 71 -8.44 8.91 0.34
CA LYS A 71 -9.28 8.89 1.55
C LYS A 71 -8.67 9.68 2.71
N GLY A 72 -7.77 10.59 2.38
CA GLY A 72 -6.90 11.28 3.31
C GLY A 72 -5.64 10.49 3.66
N LEU A 73 -4.65 11.20 4.19
CA LEU A 73 -3.37 10.66 4.61
C LEU A 73 -3.06 11.18 6.02
N THR A 74 -2.67 10.28 6.93
CA THR A 74 -2.31 10.66 8.29
C THR A 74 -0.79 10.81 8.41
N GLU A 75 -0.29 11.96 8.83
CA GLU A 75 1.09 12.08 9.31
C GLU A 75 1.12 11.73 10.80
N VAL A 76 2.07 10.90 11.20
CA VAL A 76 2.26 10.48 12.59
C VAL A 76 3.65 10.88 13.06
N LYS A 77 3.72 11.48 14.25
CA LYS A 77 4.97 11.81 14.93
C LYS A 77 5.16 10.87 16.12
N PHE A 78 6.37 10.38 16.31
CA PHE A 78 6.72 9.52 17.44
C PHE A 78 7.22 10.32 18.62
N LYS A 79 7.03 9.78 19.82
CA LYS A 79 7.69 10.27 21.03
C LYS A 79 9.20 10.09 20.87
N ASN A 80 9.97 11.04 21.41
CA ASN A 80 11.43 11.00 21.38
C ASN A 80 11.95 9.66 21.91
N GLY A 81 12.84 9.02 21.14
CA GLY A 81 13.45 7.74 21.50
C GLY A 81 12.59 6.48 21.29
N LEU A 82 11.34 6.59 20.83
CA LEU A 82 10.41 5.45 20.72
C LEU A 82 10.04 5.05 19.28
N GLY A 83 10.87 5.40 18.28
CA GLY A 83 10.60 5.20 16.85
C GLY A 83 11.20 3.96 16.18
N GLY A 84 11.61 2.96 16.97
CA GLY A 84 12.35 1.77 16.52
C GLY A 84 11.48 0.65 15.95
N LEU A 85 10.49 0.97 15.10
CA LEU A 85 9.76 -0.05 14.36
C LEU A 85 10.59 -0.55 13.17
N ASP A 86 10.42 -1.82 12.82
CA ASP A 86 11.07 -2.45 11.67
C ASP A 86 10.63 -1.82 10.35
N ARG A 87 11.57 -1.73 9.41
CA ARG A 87 11.41 -0.98 8.16
C ARG A 87 12.03 -1.79 7.04
N ILE A 88 11.37 -1.81 5.89
CA ILE A 88 11.88 -2.46 4.69
C ILE A 88 11.53 -1.61 3.48
N SER A 89 12.45 -1.47 2.53
CA SER A 89 12.10 -0.89 1.23
C SER A 89 11.30 -1.87 0.39
N LEU A 90 10.47 -1.38 -0.51
CA LEU A 90 9.74 -2.26 -1.43
C LEU A 90 10.69 -3.01 -2.37
N ALA A 91 11.86 -2.42 -2.69
CA ALA A 91 12.91 -3.10 -3.43
C ALA A 91 13.45 -4.33 -2.68
N GLN A 92 13.80 -4.18 -1.40
CA GLN A 92 14.23 -5.30 -0.54
C GLN A 92 13.13 -6.35 -0.40
N LEU A 93 11.88 -5.91 -0.30
CA LEU A 93 10.75 -6.83 -0.24
C LEU A 93 10.63 -7.63 -1.54
N ASN A 94 10.75 -7.00 -2.71
CA ASN A 94 10.76 -7.71 -4.00
C ASN A 94 11.86 -8.79 -4.07
N GLU A 95 13.08 -8.48 -3.63
CA GLU A 95 14.18 -9.46 -3.60
C GLU A 95 13.84 -10.70 -2.76
N GLN A 96 13.19 -10.51 -1.60
CA GLN A 96 12.75 -11.61 -0.75
C GLN A 96 11.75 -12.55 -1.44
N TYR A 97 11.01 -12.04 -2.44
CA TYR A 97 10.06 -12.82 -3.24
C TYR A 97 10.61 -13.19 -4.64
N GLY A 98 11.92 -13.00 -4.88
CA GLY A 98 12.56 -13.35 -6.15
C GLY A 98 12.12 -12.49 -7.33
N LEU A 99 11.66 -11.26 -7.07
CA LEU A 99 11.28 -10.29 -8.09
C LEU A 99 12.39 -9.26 -8.31
N PRO A 100 12.49 -8.65 -9.52
CA PRO A 100 13.40 -7.53 -9.73
C PRO A 100 13.10 -6.37 -8.75
N GLU A 101 14.13 -5.77 -8.17
CA GLU A 101 14.03 -4.70 -7.16
C GLU A 101 13.13 -3.53 -7.59
N ASN A 102 13.11 -3.19 -8.88
CA ASN A 102 12.36 -2.09 -9.47
C ASN A 102 10.92 -2.46 -9.89
N THR A 103 10.45 -3.66 -9.53
CA THR A 103 9.08 -4.10 -9.81
C THR A 103 8.11 -3.37 -8.89
N ALA A 104 7.08 -2.72 -9.45
CA ALA A 104 6.06 -2.07 -8.62
C ALA A 104 5.44 -3.07 -7.63
N VAL A 105 5.09 -2.60 -6.43
CA VAL A 105 4.40 -3.41 -5.42
C VAL A 105 2.98 -2.91 -5.24
N VAL A 106 2.01 -3.80 -5.13
CA VAL A 106 0.61 -3.43 -4.90
C VAL A 106 0.23 -3.70 -3.46
N ILE A 107 -0.02 -2.65 -2.67
CA ILE A 107 -0.46 -2.77 -1.28
C ILE A 107 -1.93 -2.38 -1.21
N GLU A 108 -2.79 -3.33 -0.83
CA GLU A 108 -4.23 -3.10 -0.68
C GLU A 108 -4.90 -2.49 -1.93
N GLY A 109 -4.40 -2.87 -3.11
CA GLY A 109 -4.87 -2.37 -4.41
C GLY A 109 -4.31 -1.00 -4.80
N TYR A 110 -3.43 -0.40 -3.99
CA TYR A 110 -2.66 0.79 -4.37
C TYR A 110 -1.33 0.37 -4.95
N GLU A 111 -1.01 0.85 -6.15
CA GLU A 111 0.27 0.59 -6.79
C GLU A 111 1.34 1.57 -6.28
N PHE A 112 2.48 1.00 -5.88
CA PHE A 112 3.68 1.72 -5.45
C PHE A 112 4.74 1.54 -6.55
N PRO A 113 4.82 2.47 -7.52
CA PRO A 113 5.77 2.37 -8.62
C PRO A 113 7.21 2.70 -8.19
N ASP A 114 7.38 3.50 -7.14
CA ASP A 114 8.69 3.82 -6.56
C ASP A 114 9.03 2.81 -5.46
N THR A 115 9.95 1.90 -5.76
CA THR A 115 10.35 0.83 -4.84
C THR A 115 11.38 1.27 -3.79
N SER A 116 11.86 2.52 -3.87
CA SER A 116 12.68 3.13 -2.81
C SER A 116 11.85 3.48 -1.56
N VAL A 117 10.52 3.55 -1.71
CA VAL A 117 9.59 3.75 -0.60
C VAL A 117 9.80 2.66 0.44
N LYS A 118 9.88 3.09 1.70
CA LYS A 118 9.93 2.20 2.86
C LYS A 118 8.55 2.05 3.47
N ILE A 119 8.26 0.84 3.90
CA ILE A 119 7.09 0.52 4.72
C ILE A 119 7.54 0.03 6.09
N TYR A 120 6.68 0.19 7.09
CA TYR A 120 6.88 -0.49 8.37
C TYR A 120 6.61 -1.97 8.21
N GLY A 121 7.51 -2.84 8.67
CA GLY A 121 7.37 -4.29 8.54
C GLY A 121 6.07 -4.82 9.19
N ASP A 122 5.61 -4.13 10.22
CA ASP A 122 4.36 -4.44 10.92
C ASP A 122 3.11 -4.41 10.03
N ILE A 123 3.10 -3.60 8.96
CA ILE A 123 1.92 -3.57 8.08
C ILE A 123 1.86 -4.78 7.16
N ILE A 124 2.92 -5.60 7.07
CA ILE A 124 2.94 -6.77 6.20
C ILE A 124 2.02 -7.84 6.81
N GLY A 125 0.86 -8.06 6.16
CA GLY A 125 -0.06 -9.15 6.47
C GLY A 125 0.23 -10.35 5.58
N SER A 126 -0.67 -10.64 4.65
CA SER A 126 -0.44 -11.67 3.63
C SER A 126 0.17 -11.09 2.36
N THR A 127 0.97 -11.90 1.68
CA THR A 127 1.66 -11.54 0.44
C THR A 127 1.43 -12.60 -0.62
N GLU A 128 1.30 -12.18 -1.87
CA GLU A 128 1.10 -13.06 -3.01
C GLU A 128 1.82 -12.52 -4.24
N VAL A 129 2.57 -13.36 -4.94
CA VAL A 129 3.13 -13.00 -6.25
C VAL A 129 2.19 -13.51 -7.33
N LYS A 130 1.63 -12.59 -8.12
CA LYS A 130 0.73 -12.94 -9.23
C LYS A 130 1.08 -12.18 -10.51
N ASP A 131 0.52 -12.63 -11.62
CA ASP A 131 0.61 -11.87 -12.87
C ASP A 131 -0.27 -10.63 -12.78
N TYR A 132 0.31 -9.48 -13.08
CA TYR A 132 -0.38 -8.21 -13.19
C TYR A 132 0.21 -7.44 -14.37
N ASN A 133 -0.64 -7.16 -15.37
CA ASN A 133 -0.24 -6.52 -16.62
C ASN A 133 0.93 -7.22 -17.33
N GLY A 134 0.95 -8.57 -17.31
CA GLY A 134 1.98 -9.37 -17.98
C GLY A 134 3.32 -9.42 -17.23
N LYS A 135 3.34 -9.00 -15.96
CA LYS A 135 4.52 -9.03 -15.10
C LYS A 135 4.20 -9.67 -13.76
N LYS A 136 5.12 -10.50 -13.25
CA LYS A 136 5.05 -10.98 -11.88
C LYS A 136 5.18 -9.79 -10.94
N THR A 137 4.19 -9.61 -10.08
CA THR A 137 4.06 -8.44 -9.20
C THR A 137 3.70 -8.92 -7.81
N LEU A 138 4.32 -8.31 -6.79
CA LEU A 138 4.02 -8.59 -5.40
C LEU A 138 2.76 -7.83 -4.97
N PHE A 139 1.81 -8.56 -4.40
CA PHE A 139 0.61 -8.02 -3.79
C PHE A 139 0.67 -8.25 -2.28
N LEU A 140 0.36 -7.20 -1.53
CA LEU A 140 0.37 -7.20 -0.09
C LEU A 140 -1.00 -6.80 0.45
N LYS A 141 -1.49 -7.59 1.40
CA LYS A 141 -2.59 -7.22 2.30
C LYS A 141 -2.01 -6.78 3.63
N VAL A 142 -2.58 -5.72 4.19
CA VAL A 142 -2.07 -5.19 5.44
C VAL A 142 -2.43 -6.10 6.61
N ALA A 143 -1.59 -6.13 7.64
CA ALA A 143 -1.86 -6.86 8.86
C ALA A 143 -3.18 -6.38 9.51
N ASN A 144 -3.95 -7.31 10.05
CA ASN A 144 -5.16 -7.00 10.81
C ASN A 144 -4.78 -6.70 12.26
N TYR A 145 -5.03 -5.48 12.71
CA TYR A 145 -4.91 -5.08 14.10
C TYR A 145 -6.29 -5.20 14.75
N LYS A 146 -6.47 -6.22 15.59
CA LYS A 146 -7.70 -6.43 16.38
C LYS A 146 -7.57 -5.76 17.74
#